data_AF-A0A965VZL9-F1
#
_entry.id   AF-A0A965VZL9-F1
#
_cell.length_a   1.000
_cell.length_b   1.000
_cell.length_c   1.000
_cell.angle_alpha   90.00
_cell.angle_beta   90.00
_cell.angle_gamma   90.00
#
_symmetry.space_group_name_H-M   'P 1'
#
loop_
_entity.id
_entity.type
_entity.pdbx_description
1 polymer ?
#
loop_
_entity_poly.entity_id
_entity_poly.type
_entity_poly.pdbx_seq_one_letter_code
_entity_poly.pdbx_strand_id
1 'polypeptide(L)'
;MSFSLTSTSTTTRTGYTIRLGATSSTALTTSSFLAPTFTTVFSSNYTPFVGTNLFTFSTPFVWDGSSNIVIETCWDNIASTATESSTATAQTTSFNSVISLIELRLQELQFVELLIHL
;
A
#
# COMPACT_ATOMS: atom_id res chain seq x y z
N MET A 1 9.05 -6.34 -4.30
CA MET A 1 7.59 -6.20 -4.58
C MET A 1 7.39 -5.25 -5.74
N SER A 2 6.34 -5.39 -6.56
CA SER A 2 6.05 -4.43 -7.63
C SER A 2 4.56 -4.09 -7.73
N PHE A 3 4.25 -2.84 -8.09
CA PHE A 3 2.91 -2.41 -8.47
C PHE A 3 2.91 -1.97 -9.94
N SER A 4 1.94 -2.46 -10.71
CA SER A 4 1.74 -2.02 -12.09
C SER A 4 0.67 -0.93 -12.14
N LEU A 5 1.04 0.27 -12.59
CA LEU A 5 0.15 1.43 -12.68
C LEU A 5 -0.34 1.63 -14.12
N THR A 6 -1.64 1.89 -14.29
CA THR A 6 -2.26 2.24 -15.58
C THR A 6 -2.45 3.75 -15.75
N SER A 7 -2.51 4.49 -14.66
CA SER A 7 -2.57 5.96 -14.62
C SER A 7 -1.91 6.46 -13.34
N THR A 8 -1.24 7.61 -13.40
CA THR A 8 -0.67 8.24 -12.21
C THR A 8 -0.38 9.72 -12.44
N SER A 9 -0.48 10.51 -11.37
CA SER A 9 0.24 11.77 -11.27
C SER A 9 1.76 11.55 -11.34
N THR A 10 2.51 12.59 -11.71
CA THR A 10 3.98 12.60 -11.74
C THR A 10 4.59 13.28 -10.51
N THR A 11 3.77 13.67 -9.53
CA THR A 11 4.23 14.27 -8.28
C THR A 11 4.99 13.25 -7.43
N THR A 12 6.19 13.63 -6.95
CA THR A 12 6.97 12.82 -6.01
C THR A 12 6.21 12.65 -4.69
N ARG A 13 6.16 11.43 -4.19
CA ARG A 13 5.63 11.05 -2.88
C ARG A 13 6.78 11.08 -1.88
N THR A 14 6.81 12.12 -1.04
CA THR A 14 7.86 12.28 -0.04
C THR A 14 7.60 11.36 1.14
N GLY A 15 8.67 10.77 1.69
CA GLY A 15 8.53 9.85 2.84
C GLY A 15 7.71 8.60 2.53
N TYR A 16 7.68 8.14 1.27
CA TYR A 16 6.93 6.96 0.89
C TYR A 16 7.47 5.71 1.62
N THR A 17 6.57 4.98 2.25
CA THR A 17 6.87 3.76 3.00
C THR A 17 6.02 2.60 2.49
N ILE A 18 6.59 1.39 2.56
CA ILE A 18 5.86 0.14 2.44
C ILE A 18 6.06 -0.63 3.74
N ARG A 19 4.96 -1.08 4.33
CA ARG A 19 4.94 -1.79 5.60
C ARG A 19 4.13 -3.07 5.49
N LEU A 20 4.64 -4.15 6.08
CA LEU A 20 4.01 -5.47 6.05
C LEU A 20 3.61 -5.89 7.46
N GLY A 21 2.44 -6.50 7.59
CA GLY A 21 1.96 -7.08 8.85
C GLY A 21 1.27 -8.42 8.61
N ALA A 22 1.36 -9.33 9.59
CA ALA A 22 0.62 -10.58 9.57
C ALA A 22 -0.80 -10.37 10.11
N THR A 23 -1.79 -11.05 9.54
CA THR A 23 -3.18 -11.03 10.01
C THR A 23 -3.86 -12.37 9.84
N SER A 24 -4.84 -12.66 10.70
CA SER A 24 -5.78 -13.77 10.51
C SER A 24 -7.01 -13.37 9.69
N SER A 25 -7.16 -12.08 9.34
CA SER A 25 -8.31 -11.62 8.55
C SER A 25 -8.25 -12.17 7.13
N THR A 26 -9.38 -12.62 6.62
CA THR A 26 -9.54 -13.16 5.25
C THR A 26 -10.24 -12.18 4.31
N ALA A 27 -10.54 -10.97 4.78
CA ALA A 27 -11.06 -9.88 3.96
C ALA A 27 -10.77 -8.53 4.62
N LEU A 28 -10.64 -7.48 3.82
CA LEU A 28 -10.68 -6.11 4.28
C LEU A 28 -12.15 -5.65 4.44
N THR A 29 -12.41 -4.79 5.42
CA THR A 29 -13.69 -4.09 5.53
C THR A 29 -13.60 -2.78 4.76
N THR A 30 -14.74 -2.16 4.43
CA THR A 30 -14.76 -0.88 3.69
C THR A 30 -14.62 0.35 4.59
N SER A 31 -14.60 0.17 5.92
CA SER A 31 -14.71 1.26 6.89
C SER A 31 -13.52 1.38 7.85
N SER A 32 -12.58 0.43 7.82
CA SER A 32 -11.43 0.46 8.72
C SER A 32 -10.23 -0.27 8.10
N PHE A 33 -9.06 0.37 8.17
CA PHE A 33 -7.80 -0.31 7.87
C PHE A 33 -7.48 -1.35 8.94
N LEU A 34 -6.83 -2.44 8.52
CA LEU A 34 -6.21 -3.35 9.45
C LEU A 34 -4.96 -2.69 10.02
N ALA A 35 -4.79 -2.73 11.35
CA ALA A 35 -3.63 -2.19 12.04
C ALA A 35 -2.87 -3.27 12.82
N PRO A 36 -2.34 -4.32 12.16
CA PRO A 36 -1.45 -5.28 12.80
C PRO A 36 -0.13 -4.61 13.22
N THR A 37 0.73 -5.36 13.90
CA THR A 37 2.12 -4.94 14.07
C THR A 37 2.82 -4.91 12.72
N PHE A 38 3.13 -3.71 12.25
CA PHE A 38 3.77 -3.48 10.96
C PHE A 38 5.29 -3.43 11.04
N THR A 39 5.94 -4.09 10.09
CA THR A 39 7.38 -3.95 9.79
C THR A 39 7.54 -3.06 8.57
N THR A 40 8.28 -1.95 8.70
CA THR A 40 8.62 -1.11 7.55
C THR A 40 9.71 -1.79 6.71
N VAL A 41 9.35 -2.23 5.51
CA VAL A 41 10.24 -2.96 4.59
C VAL A 41 10.87 -2.06 3.53
N PHE A 42 10.28 -0.90 3.28
CA PHE A 42 10.77 0.11 2.35
C PHE A 42 10.52 1.51 2.92
N SER A 43 11.49 2.41 2.76
CA SER A 43 11.34 3.84 3.05
C SER A 43 12.26 4.65 2.13
N SER A 44 11.66 5.46 1.25
CA SER A 44 12.35 6.38 0.36
C SER A 44 11.33 7.29 -0.30
N ASN A 45 11.76 8.42 -0.86
CA ASN A 45 10.92 9.16 -1.80
C ASN A 45 10.64 8.31 -3.04
N TYR A 46 9.42 8.43 -3.59
CA TYR A 46 8.98 7.64 -4.74
C TYR A 46 8.20 8.52 -5.73
N THR A 47 8.62 8.53 -6.99
CA THR A 47 7.88 9.20 -8.07
C THR A 47 7.25 8.13 -8.96
N PRO A 48 5.92 7.98 -8.94
CA PRO A 48 5.25 6.93 -9.71
C PRO A 48 5.30 7.19 -11.21
N PHE A 49 5.37 6.12 -12.01
CA PHE A 49 5.22 6.16 -13.47
C PHE A 49 4.28 5.05 -13.95
N VAL A 50 3.67 5.23 -15.13
CA VAL A 50 2.81 4.21 -15.76
C VAL A 50 3.67 3.00 -16.14
N GLY A 51 3.26 1.80 -15.73
CA GLY A 51 4.04 0.58 -15.85
C GLY A 51 4.42 -0.02 -14.48
N THR A 52 5.39 -0.92 -14.49
CA THR A 52 5.80 -1.68 -13.30
C THR A 52 6.77 -0.87 -12.44
N ASN A 53 6.34 -0.50 -11.24
CA ASN A 53 7.14 0.16 -10.23
C ASN A 53 7.65 -0.90 -9.25
N LEU A 54 8.97 -1.10 -9.21
CA LEU A 54 9.63 -2.12 -8.39
C LEU A 54 10.20 -1.52 -7.10
N PHE A 55 9.91 -2.17 -5.98
CA PHE A 55 10.38 -1.81 -4.65
C PHE A 55 11.22 -2.95 -4.06
N THR A 56 12.49 -2.65 -3.79
CA THR A 56 13.43 -3.56 -3.13
C THR A 56 13.34 -3.36 -1.63
N PHE A 57 13.04 -4.44 -0.90
CA PHE A 57 12.94 -4.37 0.56
C PHE A 57 14.33 -4.30 1.19
N SER A 58 14.53 -3.32 2.06
CA SER A 58 15.76 -3.14 2.84
C SER A 58 15.69 -3.88 4.18
N THR A 59 14.48 -4.05 4.71
CA THR A 59 14.22 -4.77 5.97
C THR A 59 13.46 -6.06 5.66
N PRO A 60 13.98 -7.23 6.04
CA PRO A 60 13.25 -8.49 5.89
C PRO A 60 11.95 -8.49 6.70
N PHE A 61 10.89 -9.03 6.12
CA PHE A 61 9.68 -9.41 6.83
C PHE A 61 9.67 -10.92 7.02
N VAL A 62 9.65 -11.38 8.28
CA VAL A 62 9.60 -12.81 8.61
C VAL A 62 8.15 -13.26 8.57
N TRP A 63 7.79 -14.00 7.55
CA TRP A 63 6.47 -14.61 7.41
C TRP A 63 6.46 -16.03 7.97
N ASP A 64 5.37 -16.40 8.64
CA ASP A 64 5.18 -17.70 9.28
C ASP A 64 4.71 -18.80 8.31
N GLY A 65 4.44 -18.45 7.04
CA GLY A 65 3.96 -19.39 6.02
C GLY A 65 2.47 -19.69 6.06
N SER A 66 1.71 -19.15 7.02
CA SER A 66 0.29 -19.48 7.22
C SER A 66 -0.61 -18.26 7.43
N SER A 67 -0.09 -17.16 7.97
CA SER A 67 -0.86 -15.93 8.16
C SER A 67 -1.07 -15.21 6.83
N ASN A 68 -2.18 -14.46 6.71
CA ASN A 68 -2.35 -13.53 5.61
C ASN A 68 -1.44 -12.32 5.81
N ILE A 69 -1.08 -11.64 4.71
CA ILE A 69 -0.19 -10.48 4.76
C ILE A 69 -0.98 -9.22 4.40
N VAL A 70 -0.89 -8.23 5.27
CA VAL A 70 -1.38 -6.86 5.06
C VAL A 70 -0.21 -6.02 4.58
N ILE A 71 -0.38 -5.35 3.44
CA ILE A 71 0.61 -4.43 2.87
C ILE A 71 0.04 -3.03 2.95
N GLU A 72 0.67 -2.16 3.72
CA GLU A 72 0.35 -0.74 3.81
C GLU A 72 1.36 0.05 2.98
N THR A 73 0.87 0.96 2.13
CA THR A 73 1.72 2.00 1.53
C THR A 73 1.22 3.36 1.96
N CYS A 74 2.14 4.20 2.42
CA CYS A 74 1.86 5.53 2.97
C CYS A 74 2.89 6.53 2.44
N TRP A 75 2.50 7.79 2.29
CA TRP A 75 3.42 8.90 2.08
C TRP A 75 2.85 10.18 2.67
N ASP A 76 3.72 11.17 2.89
CA ASP A 76 3.35 12.49 3.38
C ASP A 76 3.74 13.56 2.35
N ASN A 77 2.75 14.24 1.78
CA ASN A 77 2.97 15.33 0.84
C ASN A 77 2.43 16.65 1.42
N ILE A 78 3.13 17.20 2.41
CA ILE A 78 2.79 18.46 3.12
C ILE A 78 2.61 19.69 2.18
N ALA A 79 3.06 19.64 0.92
CA ALA A 79 3.19 20.84 0.08
C ALA A 79 2.19 20.98 -1.09
N SER A 80 1.35 19.99 -1.41
CA SER A 80 0.45 20.07 -2.58
C SER A 80 -1.02 20.17 -2.18
N THR A 81 -1.70 21.24 -2.61
CA THR A 81 -3.16 21.37 -2.48
C THR A 81 -3.94 20.56 -3.52
N ALA A 82 -3.24 19.87 -4.44
CA ALA A 82 -3.86 19.06 -5.48
C ALA A 82 -4.16 17.63 -5.00
N THR A 83 -5.31 17.11 -5.40
CA THR A 83 -5.65 15.69 -5.22
C THR A 83 -4.84 14.86 -6.21
N GLU A 84 -3.85 14.12 -5.71
CA GLU A 84 -3.06 13.19 -6.51
C GLU A 84 -3.74 11.82 -6.53
N SER A 85 -3.80 11.19 -7.71
CA SER A 85 -4.39 9.86 -7.88
C SER A 85 -3.51 8.99 -8.77
N SER A 86 -3.53 7.69 -8.46
CA SER A 86 -2.91 6.65 -9.28
C SER A 86 -3.81 5.44 -9.30
N THR A 87 -3.88 4.77 -10.44
CA THR A 87 -4.65 3.54 -10.64
C THR A 87 -3.68 2.39 -10.84
N ALA A 88 -3.77 1.38 -9.97
CA ALA A 88 -2.99 0.16 -10.07
C ALA A 88 -3.86 -0.98 -10.65
N THR A 89 -3.22 -1.92 -11.33
CA THR A 89 -3.86 -3.21 -11.65
C THR A 89 -3.93 -4.06 -10.39
N ALA A 90 -5.07 -4.69 -10.13
CA ALA A 90 -5.25 -5.64 -9.05
C ALA A 90 -5.75 -6.98 -9.61
N GLN A 91 -5.46 -8.06 -8.89
CA GLN A 91 -6.03 -9.37 -9.20
C GLN A 91 -7.47 -9.44 -8.66
N THR A 92 -8.38 -10.01 -9.45
CA THR A 92 -9.75 -10.24 -8.99
C THR A 92 -9.79 -11.33 -7.92
N THR A 93 -10.31 -11.00 -6.74
CA THR A 93 -10.53 -11.91 -5.61
C THR A 93 -12.03 -12.02 -5.32
N SER A 94 -12.47 -13.14 -4.73
CA SER A 94 -13.87 -13.34 -4.29
C SER A 94 -14.21 -12.59 -2.98
N PHE A 95 -13.19 -12.00 -2.35
CA PHE A 95 -13.26 -11.20 -1.13
C PHE A 95 -12.65 -9.82 -1.39
N ASN A 96 -12.90 -8.87 -0.49
CA ASN A 96 -12.24 -7.56 -0.55
C ASN A 96 -10.77 -7.72 -0.15
N SER A 97 -9.88 -7.56 -1.12
CA SER A 97 -8.42 -7.63 -0.97
C SER A 97 -7.74 -6.26 -0.99
N VAL A 98 -8.48 -5.20 -1.29
CA VAL A 98 -7.92 -3.85 -1.48
C VAL A 98 -8.85 -2.79 -0.92
N ILE A 99 -8.32 -1.94 -0.05
CA ILE A 99 -8.99 -0.73 0.42
C ILE A 99 -8.07 0.48 0.23
N SER A 100 -8.66 1.58 -0.21
CA SER A 100 -8.02 2.90 -0.25
C SER A 100 -8.96 3.90 0.40
N LEU A 101 -8.42 4.72 1.28
CA LEU A 101 -9.10 5.89 1.82
C LEU A 101 -8.26 7.12 1.54
N ILE A 102 -8.95 8.20 1.17
CA ILE A 102 -8.35 9.53 1.13
C ILE A 102 -8.76 10.25 2.40
N GLU A 103 -7.84 10.39 3.35
CA GLU A 103 -8.12 11.14 4.56
C GLU A 103 -7.90 12.63 4.29
N LEU A 104 -8.98 13.42 4.35
CA LEU A 104 -8.93 14.85 4.01
C LEU A 104 -8.24 15.71 5.08
N ARG A 105 -7.93 15.16 6.26
CA ARG A 105 -7.40 15.95 7.39
C ARG A 105 -5.88 15.86 7.56
N LEU A 106 -5.23 14.87 6.95
CA LEU A 106 -3.78 14.73 6.85
C LEU A 106 -3.57 14.06 5.50
N GLN A 107 -2.81 14.65 4.58
CA GLN A 107 -2.68 14.20 3.18
C GLN A 107 -1.89 12.89 3.03
N GLU A 108 -2.24 11.90 3.85
CA GLU A 108 -1.71 10.56 3.87
C GLU A 108 -2.65 9.69 3.03
N LEU A 109 -2.21 9.32 1.82
CA LEU A 109 -2.93 8.29 1.08
C LEU A 109 -2.45 6.94 1.60
N GLN A 110 -3.30 6.28 2.36
CA GLN A 110 -3.07 4.92 2.80
C GLN A 110 -3.76 3.93 1.85
N PHE A 111 -2.96 3.03 1.32
CA PHE A 111 -3.42 1.90 0.52
C PHE A 111 -3.09 0.61 1.26
N VAL A 112 -4.09 -0.25 1.44
CA VAL A 112 -3.91 -1.54 2.10
C VAL A 112 -4.34 -2.69 1.18
N GLU A 113 -3.43 -3.64 0.98
CA GLU A 113 -3.66 -4.88 0.23
C GLU A 113 -3.56 -6.09 1.16
N LEU A 114 -4.50 -7.04 1.02
CA LEU A 114 -4.52 -8.30 1.74
C LEU A 114 -4.18 -9.45 0.79
N LEU A 115 -3.04 -10.09 1.01
CA LEU A 115 -2.63 -11.30 0.31
C LEU A 115 -3.00 -12.55 1.12
N ILE A 116 -3.92 -13.35 0.56
CA ILE A 116 -4.35 -14.63 1.14
C ILE A 116 -3.58 -15.78 0.48
N HIS A 117 -3.01 -16.66 1.32
CA HIS A 117 -2.46 -17.93 0.88
C HIS A 117 -3.54 -19.00 1.11
N LEU A 118 -4.00 -19.66 0.03
CA LEU A 118 -4.90 -20.82 0.07
C LEU A 118 -4.12 -22.12 0.23
#